data_AF-A0A520HQR9-F1
#
_entry.id   AF-A0A520HQR9-F1
#
_cell.length_a   1.000
_cell.length_b   1.000
_cell.length_c   1.000
_cell.angle_alpha   90.00
_cell.angle_beta   90.00
_cell.angle_gamma   90.00
#
_symmetry.space_group_name_H-M   'P 1'
#
loop_
_entity.id
_entity.type
_entity.pdbx_description
1 polymer ?
#
loop_
_entity_poly.entity_id
_entity_poly.type
_entity_poly.pdbx_seq_one_letter_code
_entity_poly.pdbx_strand_id
1 'polypeptide(L)'
;MARPLTLYEKIWDAHVVERRDDGTCLIYVDRHLVHEVTSPQAFEGLRAAGRRVRRPELTLAVPDHNLPTTPRLGADGRLLPIADAESAAQLDALRANTAEFGIDYIDATAAEQGIVHVIGPELGFTLPGTTLVCGDSHTSAHGALGALAFGIGTSEVEHVLATQTLLLQQSKTMEIRVDGSLGFGVSAKDVILAIIGRIGAAGGTGYVIEFTGEVIRAMSIEGRLT
;
A
#
# COMPACT_ATOMS: atom_id res chain seq x y z
N MET A 1 26.16 -2.85 -25.35
CA MET A 1 24.88 -3.46 -24.92
C MET A 1 24.34 -2.62 -23.78
N ALA A 2 23.03 -2.38 -23.71
CA ALA A 2 22.45 -1.65 -22.59
C ALA A 2 22.61 -2.46 -21.28
N ARG A 3 22.81 -1.77 -20.15
CA ARG A 3 22.94 -2.40 -18.83
C ARG A 3 21.62 -3.14 -18.49
N PRO A 4 21.66 -4.38 -18.00
CA PRO A 4 20.47 -5.05 -17.47
C PRO A 4 19.86 -4.26 -16.31
N LEU A 5 18.53 -4.13 -16.29
CA LEU A 5 17.78 -3.42 -15.26
C LEU A 5 17.18 -4.40 -14.25
N THR A 6 17.15 -4.00 -12.98
CA THR A 6 16.41 -4.69 -11.90
C THR A 6 14.89 -4.61 -12.11
N LEU A 7 14.10 -5.35 -11.35
CA LEU A 7 12.63 -5.21 -11.40
C LEU A 7 12.22 -3.80 -10.98
N TYR A 8 12.82 -3.28 -9.90
CA TYR A 8 12.60 -1.92 -9.43
C TYR A 8 12.88 -0.88 -10.53
N GLU A 9 14.05 -0.95 -11.17
CA GLU A 9 14.44 0.02 -12.21
C GLU A 9 13.48 -0.01 -13.40
N LYS A 10 13.04 -1.20 -13.82
CA LYS A 10 12.05 -1.35 -14.90
C LYS A 10 10.71 -0.70 -14.57
N ILE A 11 10.19 -0.96 -13.38
CA ILE A 11 8.92 -0.36 -12.94
C ILE A 11 9.10 1.14 -12.81
N TRP A 12 10.15 1.60 -12.13
CA TRP A 12 10.44 3.02 -11.99
C TRP A 12 10.48 3.74 -13.34
N ASP A 13 11.33 3.28 -14.26
CA ASP A 13 11.53 3.91 -15.57
C ASP A 13 10.24 3.96 -16.41
N ALA A 14 9.36 2.96 -16.27
CA ALA A 14 8.06 2.94 -16.94
C ALA A 14 7.07 3.98 -16.39
N HIS A 15 7.26 4.48 -15.18
CA HIS A 15 6.34 5.40 -14.49
C HIS A 15 6.89 6.82 -14.32
N VAL A 16 8.10 7.11 -14.80
CA VAL A 16 8.63 8.49 -14.83
C VAL A 16 7.82 9.32 -15.80
N VAL A 17 7.13 10.34 -15.29
CA VAL A 17 6.46 11.38 -16.07
C VAL A 17 7.45 12.47 -16.47
N GLU A 18 8.27 12.90 -15.51
CA GLU A 18 9.27 13.94 -15.70
C GLU A 18 10.48 13.64 -14.81
N ARG A 19 11.69 13.92 -15.30
CA ARG A 19 12.92 13.88 -14.52
C ARG A 19 13.52 15.27 -14.47
N ARG A 20 13.77 15.77 -13.26
CA ARG A 20 14.40 17.08 -13.00
C ARG A 20 15.91 16.98 -13.04
N ASP A 21 16.57 18.14 -13.19
CA ASP A 21 18.03 18.25 -13.28
C ASP A 21 18.77 17.70 -12.05
N ASP A 22 18.13 17.74 -10.87
CA ASP A 22 18.67 17.20 -9.61
C ASP A 22 18.48 15.68 -9.45
N GLY A 23 17.89 15.03 -10.45
CA GLY A 23 17.60 13.59 -10.46
C GLY A 23 16.26 13.21 -9.83
N THR A 24 15.53 14.16 -9.23
CA THR A 24 14.19 13.92 -8.70
C THR A 24 13.21 13.65 -9.84
N CYS A 25 12.36 12.65 -9.67
CA CYS A 25 11.39 12.24 -10.68
C CYS A 25 9.96 12.51 -10.22
N LEU A 26 9.14 13.01 -11.13
CA LEU A 26 7.69 12.92 -10.99
C LEU A 26 7.26 11.53 -11.46
N ILE A 27 6.73 10.73 -10.55
CA ILE A 27 6.31 9.34 -10.77
C ILE A 27 4.78 9.29 -10.82
N TYR A 28 4.23 8.64 -11.84
CA TYR A 28 2.81 8.34 -11.91
C TYR A 28 2.46 7.24 -10.89
N VAL A 29 1.31 7.36 -10.23
CA VAL A 29 0.80 6.38 -9.27
C VAL A 29 -0.38 5.63 -9.89
N ASP A 30 -0.29 4.31 -10.08
CA ASP A 30 -1.37 3.54 -10.72
C ASP A 30 -2.51 3.22 -9.77
N ARG A 31 -2.22 3.02 -8.49
CA ARG A 31 -3.17 2.58 -7.47
C ARG A 31 -2.92 3.29 -6.15
N HIS A 32 -4.00 3.73 -5.51
CA HIS A 32 -3.95 4.38 -4.21
C HIS A 32 -4.93 3.70 -3.26
N LEU A 33 -4.43 3.13 -2.17
CA LEU A 33 -5.27 2.64 -1.08
C LEU A 33 -5.38 3.73 -0.02
N VAL A 34 -6.58 3.90 0.55
CA VAL A 34 -6.83 4.84 1.64
C VAL A 34 -7.64 4.18 2.75
N HIS A 35 -7.44 4.65 3.98
CA HIS A 35 -8.08 4.14 5.19
C HIS A 35 -8.32 5.31 6.16
N GLU A 36 -9.12 5.07 7.20
CA GLU A 36 -9.73 6.06 8.08
C GLU A 36 -8.76 6.87 8.94
N VAL A 37 -7.50 6.46 9.06
CA VAL A 37 -6.54 7.09 9.99
C VAL A 37 -5.79 8.23 9.32
N THR A 38 -5.30 8.04 8.10
CA THR A 38 -4.35 8.96 7.47
C THR A 38 -4.95 9.77 6.32
N SER A 39 -6.11 9.37 5.80
CA SER A 39 -6.79 10.05 4.70
C SER A 39 -7.69 11.24 5.09
N PRO A 40 -8.26 11.36 6.31
CA PRO A 40 -9.21 12.45 6.60
C PRO A 40 -8.65 13.84 6.37
N GLN A 41 -7.41 14.12 6.83
CA GLN A 41 -6.81 15.44 6.63
C GLN A 41 -6.48 15.71 5.16
N ALA A 42 -6.13 14.68 4.38
CA ALA A 42 -5.90 14.83 2.95
C ALA A 42 -7.18 15.26 2.21
N PHE A 43 -8.32 14.65 2.54
CA PHE A 43 -9.62 15.06 1.98
C PHE A 43 -10.02 16.48 2.38
N GLU A 44 -9.77 16.87 3.64
CA GLU A 44 -10.01 18.25 4.07
C GLU A 44 -9.12 19.25 3.33
N GLY A 45 -7.84 18.90 3.10
CA GLY A 45 -6.93 19.71 2.30
C GLY A 45 -7.43 19.95 0.87
N LEU A 46 -7.96 18.91 0.21
CA LEU A 46 -8.59 19.05 -1.10
C LEU A 46 -9.79 20.00 -1.05
N ARG A 47 -10.66 19.83 -0.06
CA ARG A 47 -11.87 20.64 0.12
C ARG A 47 -11.53 22.11 0.34
N ALA A 48 -10.61 22.40 1.26
CA ALA A 48 -10.13 23.74 1.55
C ALA A 48 -9.48 24.41 0.33
N ALA A 49 -8.79 23.63 -0.51
CA ALA A 49 -8.18 24.11 -1.74
C ALA A 49 -9.13 24.15 -2.96
N GLY A 50 -10.39 23.72 -2.81
CA GLY A 50 -11.36 23.62 -3.91
C GLY A 50 -10.96 22.60 -4.99
N ARG A 51 -10.20 21.56 -4.62
CA ARG A 51 -9.70 20.51 -5.51
C ARG A 51 -10.61 19.28 -5.48
N ARG A 52 -10.60 18.53 -6.57
CA ARG A 52 -11.25 17.21 -6.67
C ARG A 52 -10.18 16.12 -6.69
N VAL A 53 -10.60 14.89 -6.38
CA VAL A 53 -9.76 13.71 -6.63
C VAL A 53 -9.59 13.53 -8.15
N ARG A 54 -8.34 13.36 -8.59
CA ARG A 54 -7.96 13.35 -10.00
C ARG A 54 -8.38 12.07 -10.72
N ARG A 55 -8.23 10.92 -10.06
CA ARG A 55 -8.60 9.58 -10.56
C ARG A 55 -9.28 8.77 -9.44
N PRO A 56 -10.55 9.06 -9.12
CA PRO A 56 -11.27 8.30 -8.11
C PRO A 56 -11.31 6.80 -8.42
N GLU A 57 -11.35 6.42 -9.71
CA GLU A 57 -11.37 5.04 -10.18
C GLU A 57 -10.07 4.25 -9.94
N LEU A 58 -8.98 4.96 -9.59
CA LEU A 58 -7.69 4.36 -9.23
C LEU A 58 -7.44 4.37 -7.72
N THR A 59 -8.44 4.77 -6.94
CA THR A 59 -8.40 4.84 -5.48
C THR A 59 -9.42 3.88 -4.88
N LEU A 60 -9.01 3.12 -3.87
CA LEU A 60 -9.89 2.21 -3.15
C LEU A 60 -9.77 2.46 -1.64
N ALA A 61 -10.91 2.59 -0.98
CA ALA A 61 -11.01 2.83 0.44
C ALA A 61 -11.52 1.59 1.19
N VAL A 62 -10.92 1.29 2.33
CA VAL A 62 -11.37 0.24 3.26
C VAL A 62 -11.10 0.68 4.69
N PRO A 63 -12.00 0.43 5.65
CA PRO A 63 -11.70 0.64 7.06
C PRO A 63 -11.04 -0.61 7.65
N ASP A 64 -9.91 -0.46 8.36
CA ASP A 64 -9.24 -1.61 8.98
C ASP A 64 -8.41 -1.34 10.25
N HIS A 65 -8.06 -0.10 10.58
CA HIS A 65 -7.22 0.21 11.77
C HIS A 65 -8.04 0.39 13.04
N ASN A 66 -9.18 1.08 12.95
CA ASN A 66 -10.05 1.49 14.05
C ASN A 66 -11.44 0.84 13.97
N LEU A 67 -11.61 -0.11 13.05
CA LEU A 67 -12.81 -0.93 13.01
C LEU A 67 -12.80 -1.91 14.20
N PRO A 68 -13.83 -1.92 15.06
CA PRO A 68 -13.85 -2.80 16.22
C PRO A 68 -14.02 -4.25 15.79
N THR A 69 -13.38 -5.17 16.52
CA THR A 69 -13.50 -6.63 16.31
C THR A 69 -14.84 -7.21 16.78
N THR A 70 -15.76 -6.36 17.25
CA THR A 70 -17.12 -6.74 17.62
C THR A 70 -18.03 -6.78 16.39
N PRO A 71 -19.11 -7.59 16.40
CA PRO A 71 -20.06 -7.64 15.30
C PRO A 71 -20.50 -6.24 14.85
N ARG A 72 -20.57 -6.03 13.54
CA ARG A 72 -21.02 -4.76 12.94
C ARG A 72 -22.51 -4.70 12.68
N LEU A 73 -23.15 -5.85 12.60
CA LEU A 73 -24.59 -5.98 12.43
C LEU A 73 -25.20 -6.71 13.64
N GLY A 74 -26.35 -6.22 14.09
CA GLY A 74 -27.20 -6.91 15.05
C GLY A 74 -27.96 -8.08 14.40
N ALA A 75 -28.66 -8.86 15.23
CA ALA A 75 -29.50 -9.97 14.74
C ALA A 75 -30.64 -9.50 13.80
N ASP A 76 -30.99 -8.22 13.85
CA ASP A 76 -31.97 -7.57 12.99
C ASP A 76 -31.37 -6.93 11.73
N GLY A 77 -30.07 -7.13 11.49
CA GLY A 77 -29.34 -6.56 10.35
C GLY A 77 -29.05 -5.06 10.46
N ARG A 78 -29.23 -4.44 11.63
CA ARG A 78 -28.90 -3.02 11.83
C ARG A 78 -27.46 -2.83 12.27
N LEU A 79 -26.87 -1.71 11.87
CA LEU A 79 -25.53 -1.32 12.31
C LEU A 79 -25.48 -1.18 13.84
N LEU A 80 -24.52 -1.85 14.46
CA LEU A 80 -24.25 -1.72 15.87
C LEU A 80 -23.36 -0.50 16.14
N PRO A 81 -23.70 0.33 17.15
CA PRO A 81 -22.93 1.53 17.45
C PRO A 81 -21.49 1.18 17.82
N ILE A 82 -20.57 2.06 17.44
CA ILE A 82 -19.16 1.98 17.84
C ILE A 82 -19.04 2.76 19.16
N ALA A 83 -18.61 2.07 20.21
CA ALA A 83 -18.55 2.65 21.55
C ALA A 83 -17.45 3.73 21.68
N ASP A 84 -16.35 3.56 20.97
CA ASP A 84 -15.27 4.54 20.91
C ASP A 84 -15.63 5.67 19.94
N ALA A 85 -15.75 6.89 20.48
CA ALA A 85 -16.23 8.04 19.73
C ALA A 85 -15.22 8.51 18.66
N GLU A 86 -13.92 8.34 18.90
CA GLU A 86 -12.88 8.73 17.94
C GLU A 86 -12.86 7.79 16.73
N SER A 87 -12.90 6.49 16.98
CA SER A 87 -13.02 5.46 15.95
C SER A 87 -14.30 5.64 15.14
N ALA A 88 -15.44 5.91 15.80
CA ALA A 88 -16.70 6.20 15.12
C ALA A 88 -16.57 7.41 14.17
N ALA A 89 -15.99 8.51 14.66
CA ALA A 89 -15.82 9.73 13.89
C ALA A 89 -14.90 9.54 12.66
N GLN A 90 -13.81 8.76 12.79
CA GLN A 90 -12.91 8.48 11.67
C GLN A 90 -13.56 7.61 10.59
N LEU A 91 -14.32 6.59 11.00
CA LEU A 91 -15.05 5.72 10.07
C LEU A 91 -16.16 6.49 9.34
N ASP A 92 -16.91 7.33 10.06
CA ASP A 92 -17.91 8.20 9.45
C ASP A 92 -17.26 9.22 8.50
N ALA A 93 -16.10 9.77 8.86
CA ALA A 93 -15.34 10.66 8.00
C ALA A 93 -14.87 9.95 6.72
N LEU A 94 -14.37 8.72 6.80
CA LEU A 94 -13.98 7.93 5.61
C LEU A 94 -15.19 7.69 4.70
N ARG A 95 -16.33 7.27 5.26
CA ARG A 95 -17.57 7.06 4.50
C ARG A 95 -18.07 8.33 3.83
N ALA A 96 -18.06 9.46 4.55
CA ALA A 96 -18.49 10.74 4.00
C ALA A 96 -17.55 11.22 2.88
N ASN A 97 -16.24 11.15 3.10
CA ASN A 97 -15.24 11.57 2.13
C ASN A 97 -15.29 10.72 0.84
N THR A 98 -15.38 9.39 0.97
CA THR A 98 -15.47 8.50 -0.20
C THR A 98 -16.71 8.78 -1.03
N ALA A 99 -17.86 9.00 -0.38
CA ALA A 99 -19.09 9.39 -1.07
C ALA A 99 -18.98 10.77 -1.75
N GLU A 100 -18.40 11.78 -1.09
CA GLU A 100 -18.24 13.13 -1.64
C GLU A 100 -17.31 13.16 -2.85
N PHE A 101 -16.19 12.44 -2.78
CA PHE A 101 -15.16 12.44 -3.81
C PHE A 101 -15.34 11.31 -4.86
N GLY A 102 -16.35 10.45 -4.69
CA GLY A 102 -16.70 9.39 -5.63
C GLY A 102 -15.67 8.25 -5.67
N ILE A 103 -15.04 7.94 -4.54
CA ILE A 103 -14.06 6.85 -4.40
C ILE A 103 -14.79 5.55 -4.03
N ASP A 104 -14.36 4.44 -4.64
CA ASP A 104 -14.85 3.11 -4.30
C ASP A 104 -14.52 2.77 -2.84
N TYR A 105 -15.53 2.33 -2.09
CA TYR A 105 -15.44 2.08 -0.65
C TYR A 105 -15.96 0.69 -0.31
N ILE A 106 -15.10 -0.13 0.30
CA ILE A 106 -15.47 -1.41 0.90
C ILE A 106 -16.01 -1.11 2.29
N ASP A 107 -17.33 -1.18 2.45
CA ASP A 107 -17.97 -0.87 3.72
C ASP A 107 -17.55 -1.85 4.83
N ALA A 108 -17.54 -1.38 6.07
CA ALA A 108 -17.29 -2.16 7.28
C ALA A 108 -18.12 -3.46 7.42
N THR A 109 -19.24 -3.56 6.69
CA THR A 109 -20.14 -4.72 6.70
C THR A 109 -20.05 -5.59 5.44
N ALA A 110 -19.23 -5.19 4.46
CA ALA A 110 -19.02 -5.94 3.23
C ALA A 110 -18.31 -7.26 3.51
N ALA A 111 -18.58 -8.28 2.69
CA ALA A 111 -17.93 -9.58 2.83
C ALA A 111 -16.43 -9.52 2.46
N GLU A 112 -16.07 -8.55 1.62
CA GLU A 112 -14.74 -8.25 1.13
C GLU A 112 -13.91 -7.39 2.11
N GLN A 113 -14.51 -6.91 3.19
CA GLN A 113 -13.80 -6.09 4.17
C GLN A 113 -12.70 -6.90 4.86
N GLY A 114 -11.51 -6.30 4.94
CA GLY A 114 -10.34 -6.90 5.58
C GLY A 114 -9.20 -5.88 5.69
N ILE A 115 -8.03 -6.36 6.11
CA ILE A 115 -6.83 -5.54 6.23
C ILE A 115 -6.45 -4.96 4.86
N VAL A 116 -6.09 -3.68 4.79
CA VAL A 116 -5.86 -2.95 3.53
C VAL A 116 -4.81 -3.60 2.63
N HIS A 117 -3.79 -4.23 3.21
CA HIS A 117 -2.74 -4.93 2.47
C HIS A 117 -3.08 -6.38 2.09
N VAL A 118 -4.20 -6.92 2.59
CA VAL A 118 -4.73 -8.24 2.24
C VAL A 118 -5.78 -8.11 1.13
N ILE A 119 -6.71 -7.15 1.28
CA ILE A 119 -7.78 -6.93 0.29
C ILE A 119 -7.24 -6.47 -1.07
N GLY A 120 -6.14 -5.73 -1.09
CA GLY A 120 -5.58 -5.24 -2.37
C GLY A 120 -5.19 -6.37 -3.32
N PRO A 121 -4.37 -7.35 -2.89
CA PRO A 121 -4.07 -8.54 -3.68
C PRO A 121 -5.29 -9.44 -3.91
N GLU A 122 -6.10 -9.71 -2.88
CA GLU A 122 -7.23 -10.65 -2.98
C GLU A 122 -8.30 -10.20 -3.99
N LEU A 123 -8.54 -8.89 -4.08
CA LEU A 123 -9.53 -8.32 -5.00
C LEU A 123 -8.93 -7.94 -6.36
N GLY A 124 -7.65 -8.25 -6.60
CA GLY A 124 -6.96 -7.92 -7.86
C GLY A 124 -6.73 -6.43 -8.08
N PHE A 125 -6.79 -5.62 -7.02
CA PHE A 125 -6.44 -4.20 -7.08
C PHE A 125 -4.93 -4.01 -7.22
N THR A 126 -4.15 -4.86 -6.55
CA THR A 126 -2.70 -4.95 -6.68
C THR A 126 -2.31 -5.80 -7.87
N LEU A 127 -1.58 -5.21 -8.82
CA LEU A 127 -1.18 -5.87 -10.05
C LEU A 127 0.34 -5.84 -10.25
N PRO A 128 0.93 -6.84 -10.92
CA PRO A 128 2.35 -6.82 -11.24
C PRO A 128 2.73 -5.61 -12.10
N GLY A 129 3.86 -4.98 -11.77
CA GLY A 129 4.41 -3.88 -12.53
C GLY A 129 3.80 -2.50 -12.23
N THR A 130 2.81 -2.40 -11.33
CA THR A 130 2.21 -1.11 -10.97
C THR A 130 2.98 -0.40 -9.88
N THR A 131 2.86 0.91 -9.84
CA THR A 131 3.12 1.75 -8.67
C THR A 131 1.88 1.82 -7.77
N LEU A 132 2.04 1.53 -6.48
CA LEU A 132 0.94 1.51 -5.51
C LEU A 132 1.34 2.21 -4.21
N VAL A 133 0.49 3.11 -3.72
CA VAL A 133 0.75 3.83 -2.46
C VAL A 133 -0.42 3.75 -1.51
N CYS A 134 -0.14 3.92 -0.23
CA CYS A 134 -1.13 4.01 0.84
C CYS A 134 -0.53 4.82 1.99
N GLY A 135 -1.38 5.45 2.80
CA GLY A 135 -0.98 6.10 4.04
C GLY A 135 -0.57 5.13 5.17
N ASP A 136 -0.05 3.95 4.84
CA ASP A 136 0.37 2.90 5.79
C ASP A 136 1.82 2.47 5.51
N SER A 137 2.59 2.22 6.57
CA SER A 137 4.02 1.86 6.45
C SER A 137 4.26 0.46 5.85
N HIS A 138 3.29 -0.46 5.92
CA HIS A 138 3.40 -1.84 5.45
C HIS A 138 2.96 -2.03 4.00
N THR A 139 2.71 -0.94 3.28
CA THR A 139 2.36 -0.95 1.85
C THR A 139 3.36 -1.70 0.97
N SER A 140 4.61 -1.87 1.43
CA SER A 140 5.62 -2.70 0.75
C SER A 140 5.22 -4.16 0.58
N ALA A 141 4.25 -4.69 1.35
CA ALA A 141 3.73 -6.05 1.22
C ALA A 141 3.25 -6.36 -0.21
N HIS A 142 2.67 -5.37 -0.89
CA HIS A 142 2.20 -5.48 -2.28
C HIS A 142 3.34 -5.79 -3.29
N GLY A 143 4.61 -5.58 -2.90
CA GLY A 143 5.78 -6.00 -3.66
C GLY A 143 5.85 -7.51 -3.91
N ALA A 144 5.17 -8.32 -3.11
CA ALA A 144 5.03 -9.76 -3.32
C ALA A 144 4.39 -10.11 -4.67
N LEU A 145 3.55 -9.23 -5.21
CA LEU A 145 2.92 -9.36 -6.54
C LEU A 145 3.76 -8.68 -7.65
N GLY A 146 4.95 -8.17 -7.32
CA GLY A 146 5.82 -7.47 -8.26
C GLY A 146 5.36 -6.02 -8.54
N ALA A 147 4.63 -5.39 -7.63
CA ALA A 147 4.35 -3.96 -7.65
C ALA A 147 5.47 -3.16 -6.98
N LEU A 148 5.72 -1.93 -7.44
CA LEU A 148 6.50 -0.95 -6.69
C LEU A 148 5.58 -0.26 -5.70
N ALA A 149 5.53 -0.77 -4.47
CA ALA A 149 4.58 -0.32 -3.46
C ALA A 149 5.25 0.20 -2.19
N PHE A 150 4.79 1.35 -1.68
CA PHE A 150 5.39 2.00 -0.51
C PHE A 150 4.43 2.92 0.23
N GLY A 151 4.68 3.08 1.53
CA GLY A 151 3.91 3.96 2.39
C GLY A 151 4.24 5.43 2.14
N ILE A 152 3.24 6.29 2.29
CA ILE A 152 3.36 7.73 2.11
C ILE A 152 2.74 8.50 3.27
N GLY A 153 3.18 9.74 3.49
CA GLY A 153 2.61 10.61 4.53
C GLY A 153 1.29 11.26 4.09
N THR A 154 0.54 11.83 5.04
CA THR A 154 -0.74 12.51 4.77
C THR A 154 -0.66 13.60 3.70
N SER A 155 0.41 14.41 3.68
CA SER A 155 0.60 15.44 2.65
C SER A 155 0.80 14.84 1.25
N GLU A 156 1.43 13.66 1.18
CA GLU A 156 1.62 12.92 -0.06
C GLU A 156 0.32 12.23 -0.49
N VAL A 157 -0.49 11.73 0.45
CA VAL A 157 -1.85 11.22 0.18
C VAL A 157 -2.69 12.30 -0.51
N GLU A 158 -2.71 13.52 0.03
CA GLU A 158 -3.40 14.66 -0.61
C GLU A 158 -2.84 14.90 -2.02
N HIS A 159 -1.51 14.89 -2.16
CA HIS A 159 -0.85 15.13 -3.44
C HIS A 159 -1.24 14.10 -4.50
N VAL A 160 -1.26 12.81 -4.15
CA VAL A 160 -1.68 11.73 -5.04
C VAL A 160 -3.16 11.89 -5.40
N LEU A 161 -4.03 12.14 -4.42
CA LEU A 161 -5.44 12.38 -4.70
C LEU A 161 -5.65 13.57 -5.65
N ALA A 162 -4.87 14.64 -5.51
CA ALA A 162 -4.98 15.83 -6.36
C ALA A 162 -4.37 15.67 -7.75
N THR A 163 -3.33 14.84 -7.93
CA THR A 163 -2.48 14.87 -9.14
C THR A 163 -2.30 13.52 -9.82
N GLN A 164 -2.50 12.41 -9.10
CA GLN A 164 -2.11 11.05 -9.47
C GLN A 164 -0.59 10.85 -9.65
N THR A 165 0.22 11.69 -9.02
CA THR A 165 1.69 11.63 -9.12
C THR A 165 2.34 11.84 -7.76
N LEU A 166 3.63 11.49 -7.66
CA LEU A 166 4.50 11.83 -6.52
C LEU A 166 5.86 12.30 -6.99
N LEU A 167 6.47 13.18 -6.22
CA LEU A 167 7.82 13.68 -6.45
C LEU A 167 8.80 12.87 -5.61
N LEU A 168 9.62 12.02 -6.24
CA LEU A 168 10.45 11.02 -5.56
C LEU A 168 11.88 11.03 -6.07
N GLN A 169 12.82 10.78 -5.17
CA GLN A 169 14.19 10.43 -5.54
C GLN A 169 14.32 8.92 -5.71
N GLN A 170 15.06 8.51 -6.74
CA GLN A 170 15.28 7.09 -7.00
C GLN A 170 16.12 6.47 -5.89
N SER A 171 15.62 5.37 -5.32
CA SER A 171 16.32 4.61 -4.28
C SER A 171 17.41 3.73 -4.88
N LYS A 172 18.33 3.26 -4.05
CA LYS A 172 19.30 2.24 -4.47
C LYS A 172 18.63 0.86 -4.52
N THR A 173 19.23 -0.09 -5.22
CA THR A 173 18.75 -1.47 -5.27
C THR A 173 19.55 -2.34 -4.31
N MET A 174 18.89 -3.24 -3.58
CA MET A 174 19.53 -4.25 -2.73
C MET A 174 18.96 -5.63 -3.07
N GLU A 175 19.81 -6.55 -3.53
CA GLU A 175 19.40 -7.95 -3.70
C GLU A 175 19.53 -8.69 -2.37
N ILE A 176 18.47 -9.39 -1.96
CA ILE A 176 18.53 -10.39 -0.91
C ILE A 176 18.21 -11.74 -1.51
N ARG A 177 19.28 -12.52 -1.70
CA ARG A 177 19.22 -13.84 -2.32
C ARG A 177 19.15 -14.96 -1.28
N VAL A 178 18.11 -15.79 -1.37
CA VAL A 178 17.88 -16.94 -0.48
C VAL A 178 17.79 -18.22 -1.31
N ASP A 179 18.86 -19.03 -1.31
CA ASP A 179 18.95 -20.29 -2.07
C ASP A 179 18.82 -21.51 -1.15
N GLY A 180 18.55 -22.67 -1.76
CA GLY A 180 18.33 -23.94 -1.07
C GLY A 180 16.86 -24.24 -0.82
N SER A 181 16.59 -25.00 0.24
CA SER A 181 15.23 -25.39 0.65
C SER A 181 15.03 -25.15 2.13
N LEU A 182 13.80 -24.84 2.52
CA LEU A 182 13.43 -24.65 3.91
C LEU A 182 13.33 -26.01 4.61
N GLY A 183 13.93 -26.08 5.81
CA GLY A 183 13.78 -27.25 6.68
C GLY A 183 12.34 -27.40 7.20
N PHE A 184 12.03 -28.57 7.74
CA PHE A 184 10.72 -28.83 8.35
C PHE A 184 10.41 -27.79 9.45
N GLY A 185 9.22 -27.19 9.37
CA GLY A 185 8.75 -26.18 10.32
C GLY A 185 9.26 -24.76 10.07
N VAL A 186 10.16 -24.54 9.11
CA VAL A 186 10.63 -23.20 8.73
C VAL A 186 9.67 -22.60 7.70
N SER A 187 9.18 -21.39 7.99
CA SER A 187 8.20 -20.65 7.19
C SER A 187 8.80 -19.37 6.60
N ALA A 188 8.02 -18.68 5.77
CA ALA A 188 8.41 -17.36 5.24
C ALA A 188 8.68 -16.34 6.35
N LYS A 189 7.92 -16.41 7.45
CA LYS A 189 8.13 -15.58 8.65
C LYS A 189 9.54 -15.75 9.22
N ASP A 190 10.01 -16.99 9.30
CA ASP A 190 11.35 -17.28 9.83
C ASP A 190 12.44 -16.75 8.90
N VAL A 191 12.22 -16.83 7.58
CA VAL A 191 13.14 -16.28 6.57
C VAL A 191 13.27 -14.76 6.71
N ILE A 192 12.15 -14.02 6.73
CA ILE A 192 12.20 -12.55 6.83
C ILE A 192 12.76 -12.09 8.18
N LEU A 193 12.44 -12.79 9.28
CA LEU A 193 13.04 -12.50 10.59
C LEU A 193 14.56 -12.75 10.60
N ALA A 194 15.03 -13.82 9.98
CA ALA A 194 16.47 -14.10 9.87
C ALA A 194 17.19 -13.03 9.03
N ILE A 195 16.56 -12.56 7.95
CA ILE A 195 17.07 -11.46 7.12
C ILE A 195 17.17 -10.17 7.94
N ILE A 196 16.10 -9.78 8.63
CA ILE A 196 16.06 -8.59 9.49
C ILE A 196 17.12 -8.69 10.60
N GLY A 197 17.27 -9.87 11.22
CA GLY A 197 18.31 -10.12 12.23
C GLY A 197 19.73 -9.93 11.70
N ARG A 198 19.95 -10.13 10.39
CA ARG A 198 21.25 -9.97 9.74
C ARG A 198 21.54 -8.53 9.29
N ILE A 199 20.56 -7.85 8.68
CA ILE A 199 20.76 -6.50 8.15
C ILE A 199 20.43 -5.40 9.17
N GLY A 200 19.72 -5.75 10.25
CA GLY A 200 19.24 -4.83 11.27
C GLY A 200 18.02 -4.02 10.83
N ALA A 201 17.37 -3.35 11.79
CA ALA A 201 16.15 -2.57 11.54
C ALA A 201 16.33 -1.42 10.51
N ALA A 202 17.54 -0.88 10.39
CA ALA A 202 17.87 0.19 9.44
C ALA A 202 18.60 -0.30 8.18
N GLY A 203 18.82 -1.61 8.02
CA GLY A 203 19.64 -2.19 6.95
C GLY A 203 19.13 -1.89 5.54
N GLY A 204 17.82 -1.72 5.38
CA GLY A 204 17.18 -1.38 4.10
C GLY A 204 17.04 0.13 3.82
N THR A 205 17.50 1.01 4.71
CA THR A 205 17.29 2.46 4.56
C THR A 205 17.87 2.99 3.24
N GLY A 206 17.02 3.62 2.43
CA GLY A 206 17.40 4.17 1.12
C GLY A 206 17.51 3.14 -0.01
N TYR A 207 17.06 1.91 0.23
CA TYR A 207 17.05 0.84 -0.77
C TYR A 207 15.63 0.33 -1.05
N VAL A 208 15.41 -0.10 -2.28
CA VAL A 208 14.38 -1.09 -2.61
C VAL A 208 15.04 -2.47 -2.58
N ILE A 209 14.46 -3.35 -1.76
CA ILE A 209 14.94 -4.72 -1.61
C ILE A 209 14.26 -5.60 -2.66
N GLU A 210 15.05 -6.31 -3.46
CA GLU A 210 14.60 -7.33 -4.40
C GLU A 210 14.96 -8.72 -3.85
N PHE A 211 13.94 -9.51 -3.50
CA PHE A 211 14.12 -10.87 -2.99
C PHE A 211 14.26 -11.86 -4.14
N THR A 212 15.35 -12.62 -4.16
CA THR A 212 15.66 -13.59 -5.21
C THR A 212 16.07 -14.94 -4.61
N GLY A 213 16.26 -15.95 -5.47
CA GLY A 213 16.74 -17.27 -5.06
C GLY A 213 15.65 -18.34 -5.08
N GLU A 214 16.08 -19.59 -4.88
CA GLU A 214 15.23 -20.78 -4.96
C GLU A 214 14.11 -20.78 -3.92
N VAL A 215 14.43 -20.36 -2.69
CA VAL A 215 13.46 -20.33 -1.58
C VAL A 215 12.33 -19.36 -1.88
N ILE A 216 12.65 -18.13 -2.32
CA ILE A 216 11.65 -17.11 -2.66
C ILE A 216 10.77 -17.56 -3.83
N ARG A 217 11.36 -18.22 -4.83
CA ARG A 217 10.62 -18.80 -5.96
C ARG A 217 9.66 -19.91 -5.53
N ALA A 218 10.05 -20.74 -4.55
CA ALA A 218 9.25 -21.85 -4.05
C ALA A 218 8.12 -21.42 -3.10
N MET A 219 8.15 -20.20 -2.56
CA MET A 219 7.06 -19.66 -1.72
C MET A 219 5.76 -19.46 -2.50
N SER A 220 4.64 -19.66 -1.81
CA SER A 220 3.32 -19.19 -2.25
C SER A 220 3.26 -17.66 -2.24
N ILE A 221 2.20 -17.08 -2.79
CA ILE A 221 2.02 -15.62 -2.79
C ILE A 221 1.87 -15.08 -1.37
N GLU A 222 1.11 -15.76 -0.52
CA GLU A 222 0.94 -15.45 0.91
C GLU A 222 2.29 -15.51 1.64
N GLY A 223 3.13 -16.48 1.29
CA GLY A 223 4.50 -16.56 1.79
C GLY A 223 5.37 -15.38 1.36
N ARG A 224 5.21 -14.86 0.15
CA ARG A 224 5.95 -13.67 -0.33
C ARG A 224 5.42 -12.35 0.23
N LEU A 225 4.15 -12.31 0.62
CA LEU A 225 3.48 -11.20 1.32
C LEU A 225 3.97 -11.02 2.77
N THR A 226 4.53 -12.08 3.36
CA THR A 226 4.99 -12.15 4.77
C THR A 226 6.34 -11.48 4.98
#